data_AF-A0AAU2K2H0-F1
#
_entry.id   AF-A0AAU2K2H0-F1
#
_cell.length_a   1.000
_cell.length_b   1.000
_cell.length_c   1.000
_cell.angle_alpha   90.00
_cell.angle_beta   90.00
_cell.angle_gamma   90.00
#
_symmetry.space_group_name_H-M   'P 1'
#
loop_
_entity.id
_entity.type
_entity.pdbx_description
1 polymer ?
#
loop_
_entity_poly.entity_id
_entity_poly.type
_entity_poly.pdbx_seq_one_letter_code
_entity_poly.pdbx_strand_id
1 'polypeptide(L)'
;MSGIDHNGGTDMDSENRYEWPRGATQSDMIRLEAWLAEHGWEVDPTVYMAGAGGAAVQVRRIDAAWADGEAGLLVLPAETVLWDGLRMRIAPRAAAAARCPAS
;
A
#
# COMPACT_ATOMS: atom_id res chain seq x y z
N MET A 1 -39.08 0.59 -18.82
CA MET A 1 -39.17 1.05 -17.42
C MET A 1 -38.34 0.07 -16.62
N SER A 2 -37.01 0.24 -16.58
CA SER A 2 -36.25 1.21 -15.77
C SER A 2 -35.96 0.63 -14.39
N GLY A 3 -34.65 0.56 -14.08
CA GLY A 3 -34.14 0.63 -12.72
C GLY A 3 -33.58 -0.66 -12.15
N ILE A 4 -32.42 -1.10 -12.64
CA ILE A 4 -31.36 -1.52 -11.71
C ILE A 4 -30.05 -0.91 -12.24
N ASP A 5 -29.83 0.32 -11.85
CA ASP A 5 -28.53 0.99 -11.89
C ASP A 5 -27.66 0.27 -10.85
N HIS A 6 -27.03 -0.83 -11.27
CA HIS A 6 -25.91 -1.38 -10.55
C HIS A 6 -24.78 -0.36 -10.64
N ASN A 7 -24.77 0.52 -9.64
CA ASN A 7 -23.68 1.40 -9.28
C ASN A 7 -22.47 0.54 -8.87
N GLY A 8 -21.86 -0.16 -9.83
CA GLY A 8 -20.66 -0.99 -9.67
C GLY A 8 -19.38 -0.19 -9.89
N GLY A 9 -19.34 1.05 -9.42
CA GLY A 9 -18.24 1.99 -9.65
C GLY A 9 -17.17 2.02 -8.57
N THR A 10 -17.17 1.12 -7.58
CA THR A 10 -16.30 1.22 -6.38
C THR A 10 -15.54 -0.04 -5.98
N ASP A 11 -15.65 -1.13 -6.73
CA ASP A 11 -14.90 -2.37 -6.44
C ASP A 11 -13.46 -2.31 -7.01
N MET A 12 -13.31 -1.87 -8.27
CA MET A 12 -12.00 -1.72 -8.93
C MET A 12 -11.05 -0.71 -8.25
N ASP A 13 -11.56 0.33 -7.59
CA ASP A 13 -10.71 1.27 -6.83
C ASP A 13 -10.21 0.65 -5.51
N SER A 14 -10.92 -0.34 -4.97
CA SER A 14 -10.58 -1.01 -3.71
C SER A 14 -9.65 -2.20 -3.93
N GLU A 15 -9.79 -2.90 -5.05
CA GLU A 15 -8.88 -3.98 -5.47
C GLU A 15 -7.46 -3.46 -5.75
N ASN A 16 -7.36 -2.21 -6.23
CA ASN A 16 -6.12 -1.57 -6.63
C ASN A 16 -5.50 -0.69 -5.53
N ARG A 17 -6.08 -0.66 -4.32
CA ARG A 17 -5.66 0.20 -3.23
C ARG A 17 -5.57 -0.57 -1.92
N TYR A 18 -4.44 -0.45 -1.23
CA TYR A 18 -4.25 -1.01 0.10
C TYR A 18 -3.84 0.06 1.11
N GLU A 19 -4.55 0.17 2.23
CA GLU A 19 -4.17 1.08 3.32
C GLU A 19 -3.32 0.33 4.36
N TRP A 20 -2.10 0.83 4.60
CA TRP A 20 -1.22 0.29 5.61
C TRP A 20 -1.49 0.97 6.98
N PRO A 21 -2.03 0.25 7.98
CA PRO A 21 -2.50 0.87 9.21
C PRO A 21 -1.35 1.34 10.12
N ARG A 22 -1.65 2.31 11.00
CA ARG A 22 -0.77 2.61 12.14
C ARG A 22 -0.86 1.48 13.16
N GLY A 23 0.30 1.09 13.71
CA GLY A 23 0.35 -0.02 14.65
C GLY A 23 -0.06 -1.36 14.03
N ALA A 24 0.26 -1.55 12.74
CA ALA A 24 -0.02 -2.79 12.01
C ALA A 24 0.37 -4.03 12.83
N THR A 25 -0.57 -4.97 12.92
CA THR A 25 -0.43 -6.24 13.61
C THR A 25 0.05 -7.33 12.65
N GLN A 26 0.31 -8.53 13.17
CA GLN A 26 0.62 -9.69 12.34
C GLN A 26 -0.54 -10.04 11.38
N SER A 27 -1.79 -9.81 11.78
CA SER A 27 -2.93 -10.03 10.88
C SER A 27 -2.97 -9.04 9.72
N ASP A 28 -2.52 -7.80 9.95
CA ASP A 28 -2.41 -6.78 8.90
C ASP A 28 -1.27 -7.10 7.93
N MET A 29 -0.16 -7.66 8.42
CA MET A 29 0.91 -8.19 7.58
C MET A 29 0.41 -9.29 6.65
N ILE A 30 -0.32 -10.28 7.17
CA ILE A 30 -0.84 -11.40 6.34
C ILE A 30 -1.78 -10.88 5.24
N ARG A 31 -2.60 -9.87 5.55
CA ARG A 31 -3.50 -9.23 4.58
C ARG A 31 -2.72 -8.46 3.51
N LEU A 32 -1.66 -7.75 3.89
CA LEU A 32 -0.79 -7.05 2.96
C LEU A 32 -0.07 -8.05 2.05
N GLU A 33 0.51 -9.11 2.60
CA GLU A 33 1.21 -10.15 1.83
C GLU A 33 0.28 -10.83 0.82
N ALA A 34 -0.95 -11.15 1.23
CA ALA A 34 -1.96 -11.70 0.33
C ALA A 34 -2.28 -10.74 -0.83
N TRP A 35 -2.56 -9.47 -0.53
CA TRP A 35 -2.86 -8.45 -1.54
C TRP A 35 -1.67 -8.24 -2.50
N LEU A 36 -0.44 -8.16 -1.98
CA LEU A 36 0.75 -8.04 -2.80
C LEU A 36 0.91 -9.24 -3.74
N ALA A 37 0.70 -10.46 -3.23
CA ALA A 37 0.85 -11.69 -4.00
C ALA A 37 -0.16 -11.76 -5.16
N GLU A 38 -1.39 -11.31 -4.96
CA GLU A 38 -2.40 -11.18 -6.04
C GLU A 38 -1.92 -10.27 -7.18
N HIS A 39 -1.07 -9.29 -6.86
CA HIS A 39 -0.53 -8.32 -7.80
C HIS A 39 0.88 -8.66 -8.32
N GLY A 40 1.45 -9.80 -7.93
CA GLY A 40 2.81 -10.22 -8.30
C GLY A 40 3.93 -9.49 -7.53
N TRP A 41 3.63 -9.04 -6.32
CA TRP A 41 4.55 -8.40 -5.38
C TRP A 41 4.66 -9.19 -4.07
N GLU A 42 5.71 -8.96 -3.31
CA GLU A 42 5.94 -9.53 -1.99
C GLU A 42 6.55 -8.49 -1.05
N VAL A 43 6.46 -8.74 0.26
CA VAL A 43 7.23 -8.00 1.26
C VAL A 43 8.68 -8.51 1.21
N ASP A 44 9.64 -7.59 1.16
CA ASP A 44 11.04 -7.95 1.32
C ASP A 44 11.33 -8.28 2.80
N PRO A 45 11.67 -9.54 3.13
CA PRO A 45 11.86 -9.96 4.52
C PRO A 45 13.08 -9.31 5.19
N THR A 46 13.98 -8.70 4.42
CA THR A 46 15.20 -8.07 4.94
C THR A 46 14.96 -6.67 5.50
N VAL A 47 13.87 -6.01 5.09
CA VAL A 47 13.56 -4.63 5.51
C VAL A 47 12.20 -4.59 6.18
N TYR A 48 12.24 -4.93 7.47
CA TYR A 48 11.16 -4.75 8.42
C TYR A 48 11.64 -3.86 9.56
N MET A 49 11.11 -2.64 9.66
CA MET A 49 11.47 -1.69 10.73
C MET A 49 10.27 -1.47 11.63
N ALA A 50 10.27 -2.11 12.81
CA ALA A 50 9.31 -1.82 13.86
C ALA A 50 9.64 -0.49 14.55
N GLY A 51 8.71 0.47 14.51
CA GLY A 51 8.83 1.75 15.22
C GLY A 51 7.59 2.08 16.04
N ALA A 52 7.64 3.15 16.84
CA ALA A 52 6.54 3.59 17.69
C ALA A 52 5.23 3.91 16.93
N GLY A 53 5.31 4.13 15.61
CA GLY A 53 4.15 4.35 14.73
C GLY A 53 3.58 3.08 14.07
N GLY A 54 4.20 1.92 14.29
CA GLY A 54 3.94 0.68 13.55
C GLY A 54 5.14 0.25 12.69
N ALA A 55 5.01 -0.90 12.03
CA ALA A 55 6.05 -1.41 11.14
C ALA A 55 6.09 -0.62 9.82
N ALA A 56 7.29 -0.26 9.37
CA ALA A 56 7.54 0.11 7.98
C ALA A 56 8.03 -1.13 7.23
N VAL A 57 7.54 -1.32 6.01
CA VAL A 57 7.78 -2.51 5.19
C VAL A 57 8.29 -2.13 3.82
N GLN A 58 9.28 -2.84 3.30
CA GLN A 58 9.68 -2.70 1.90
C GLN A 58 8.99 -3.76 1.06
N VAL A 59 8.49 -3.40 -0.12
CA VAL A 59 7.86 -4.33 -1.06
C VAL A 59 8.61 -4.37 -2.39
N ARG A 60 8.57 -5.54 -3.06
CA ARG A 60 9.25 -5.81 -4.34
C ARG A 60 8.42 -6.75 -5.22
N ARG A 61 8.73 -6.85 -6.52
CA ARG A 61 8.06 -7.80 -7.45
C ARG A 61 8.60 -9.22 -7.29
N ILE A 62 7.75 -10.22 -7.48
CA ILE A 62 8.06 -11.65 -7.35
C ILE A 62 8.88 -12.19 -8.54
N ASP A 63 8.52 -11.84 -9.78
CA ASP A 63 9.00 -12.56 -10.98
C ASP A 63 9.98 -11.79 -11.89
N ALA A 64 10.31 -10.54 -11.57
CA ALA A 64 11.30 -9.84 -12.38
C ALA A 64 12.69 -10.24 -11.88
N ALA A 65 13.56 -10.69 -12.79
CA ALA A 65 14.99 -10.45 -12.70
C ALA A 65 15.18 -8.94 -12.56
N TRP A 66 14.98 -8.44 -11.35
CA TRP A 66 15.01 -7.03 -11.05
C TRP A 66 16.46 -6.63 -11.22
N ALA A 67 16.70 -5.71 -12.14
CA ALA A 67 18.04 -5.18 -12.35
C ALA A 67 18.58 -4.76 -10.98
N ASP A 68 19.70 -5.35 -10.59
CA ASP A 68 20.49 -4.97 -9.42
C ASP A 68 20.57 -3.43 -9.38
N GLY A 69 19.77 -2.80 -8.50
CA GLY A 69 19.69 -1.34 -8.39
C GLY A 69 18.30 -0.69 -8.34
N GLU A 70 17.21 -1.37 -8.72
CA GLU A 70 15.87 -0.80 -8.52
C GLU A 70 15.45 -0.96 -7.04
N ALA A 71 15.31 0.17 -6.34
CA ALA A 71 14.95 0.18 -4.93
C ALA A 71 13.47 -0.22 -4.75
N GLY A 72 13.20 -1.18 -3.85
CA GLY A 72 11.83 -1.50 -3.45
C GLY A 72 11.09 -0.35 -2.83
N LEU A 73 9.76 -0.42 -2.89
CA LEU A 73 8.90 0.63 -2.38
C LEU A 73 8.82 0.48 -0.86
N LEU A 74 9.32 1.48 -0.12
CA LEU A 74 9.13 1.56 1.33
C LEU A 74 7.73 2.11 1.61
N VAL A 75 6.94 1.35 2.37
CA VAL A 75 5.60 1.71 2.83
C VAL A 75 5.69 2.04 4.33
N LEU A 76 5.35 3.28 4.66
CA LEU A 76 5.34 3.78 6.03
C LEU A 76 3.96 3.62 6.69
N PRO A 77 3.88 3.62 8.03
CA PRO A 77 2.60 3.56 8.73
C PRO A 77 1.64 4.70 8.31
N ALA A 78 0.37 4.34 8.10
CA ALA A 78 -0.69 5.21 7.56
C ALA A 78 -0.54 5.60 6.08
N GLU A 79 0.32 4.95 5.32
CA GLU A 79 0.38 5.16 3.88
C GLU A 79 -0.63 4.28 3.15
N THR A 80 -1.04 4.76 1.98
CA THR A 80 -1.85 4.00 1.04
C THR A 80 -0.95 3.57 -0.11
N VAL A 81 -0.93 2.28 -0.41
CA VAL A 81 -0.31 1.71 -1.60
C VAL A 81 -1.36 1.64 -2.70
N LEU A 82 -0.98 2.05 -3.90
CA LEU A 82 -1.78 2.00 -5.11
C LEU A 82 -1.09 1.10 -6.13
N TRP A 83 -1.89 0.30 -6.81
CA TRP A 83 -1.53 -0.45 -8.00
C TRP A 83 -2.13 0.23 -9.23
N ASP A 84 -1.38 0.37 -10.33
CA ASP A 84 -1.80 1.15 -11.51
C ASP A 84 -1.98 0.42 -12.85
N GLY A 85 -1.49 -0.79 -12.97
CA GLY A 85 -1.36 -1.52 -14.24
C GLY A 85 -0.19 -2.49 -14.17
N LEU A 86 0.83 -2.00 -13.48
CA LEU A 86 2.20 -2.29 -13.82
C LEU A 86 3.13 -2.08 -12.63
N ARG A 87 2.82 -1.11 -11.76
CA ARG A 87 3.68 -0.65 -10.66
C ARG A 87 2.90 -0.31 -9.41
N MET A 88 3.56 -0.51 -8.26
CA MET A 88 3.11 -0.02 -6.96
C MET A 88 3.60 1.42 -6.75
N ARG A 89 2.76 2.25 -6.13
CA ARG A 89 3.10 3.64 -5.77
C ARG A 89 2.42 4.03 -4.46
N ILE A 90 3.03 4.91 -3.68
CA ILE A 90 2.36 5.52 -2.53
C ILE A 90 1.39 6.58 -3.03
N ALA A 91 0.13 6.51 -2.59
CA ALA A 91 -0.85 7.55 -2.88
C ALA A 91 -0.33 8.89 -2.35
N PRO A 92 -0.45 9.99 -3.12
CA PRO A 92 -0.11 11.30 -2.60
C PRO A 92 -0.91 11.55 -1.33
N ARG A 93 -0.19 11.69 -0.20
CA ARG A 93 -0.81 12.04 1.06
C ARG A 93 -1.51 13.37 0.85
N ALA A 94 -2.84 13.39 1.00
CA ALA A 94 -3.53 14.65 1.27
C ALA A 94 -2.90 15.16 2.55
N ALA A 95 -2.00 16.14 2.43
CA ALA A 95 -1.32 16.71 3.58
C ALA A 95 -2.43 17.19 4.51
N ALA A 96 -2.62 16.50 5.63
CA ALA A 96 -3.37 17.06 6.73
C ALA A 96 -2.65 18.37 7.01
N ALA A 97 -3.29 19.49 6.67
CA ALA A 97 -2.72 20.82 6.73
C ALA A 97 -1.92 20.91 8.03
N ALA A 98 -0.61 21.15 7.90
CA ALA A 98 0.23 21.42 9.05
C ALA A 98 -0.44 22.58 9.77
N ARG A 99 -1.13 22.29 10.88
CA ARG A 99 -1.62 23.31 11.78
C ARG A 99 -0.38 23.92 12.39
N CYS A 100 0.20 24.90 11.71
CA CYS A 100 1.13 25.82 12.32
C CYS A 100 0.42 26.39 13.55
N PRO A 101 0.97 26.26 14.77
CA PRO A 101 0.49 27.07 15.87
C PRO A 101 0.76 28.53 15.48
N ALA A 102 -0.30 29.32 15.34
CA ALA A 102 -0.17 30.75 15.21
C ALA A 102 0.60 31.27 16.45
N SER A 103 1.63 32.07 16.19
CA SER A 103 2.48 32.71 17.18
C SER A 103 1.73 33.65 18.10
#